data_AF-A0A286BW24-F1
#
_entry.id   AF-A0A286BW24-F1
#
_cell.length_a   1.000
_cell.length_b   1.000
_cell.length_c   1.000
_cell.angle_alpha   90.00
_cell.angle_beta   90.00
_cell.angle_gamma   90.00
#
_symmetry.space_group_name_H-M   'P 1'
#
loop_
_entity.id
_entity.type
_entity.pdbx_description
1 polymer ?
#
loop_
_entity_poly.entity_id
_entity_poly.type
_entity_poly.pdbx_seq_one_letter_code
_entity_poly.pdbx_strand_id
1 'polypeptide(L)'
;MSAIETLREMSEVWSLFGDMPDDATIGVDLAALYLGVSVKTLARYRQNGDGPPYVQYQSSESKARNQRVNYLLGDLRAWRNNHRVSGTMQAAQVRGLAFTSLSDFTCPQPFWTISNGRAIVGHALRVTDDYFKIYMKDSDYGLIWLSIEEALLKDWVWADEREIWHSTFVKFLKRMILNSITMQEKHEINKFLKNSLEL
;
A
#
# COMPACT_ATOMS: atom_id res chain seq x y z
N MET A 1 7.48 -15.11 -24.86
CA MET A 1 6.11 -15.54 -24.56
C MET A 1 5.17 -14.39 -24.86
N SER A 2 4.15 -14.64 -25.68
CA SER A 2 3.08 -13.66 -25.89
C SER A 2 2.20 -13.58 -24.64
N ALA A 3 1.56 -12.44 -24.41
CA ALA A 3 0.63 -12.27 -23.28
C ALA A 3 -0.51 -13.31 -23.28
N ILE A 4 -0.88 -13.83 -24.46
CA ILE A 4 -1.91 -14.86 -24.64
C ILE A 4 -1.43 -16.25 -24.17
N GLU A 5 -0.18 -16.60 -24.44
CA GLU A 5 0.43 -17.85 -23.95
C GLU A 5 0.57 -17.83 -22.43
N THR A 6 1.02 -16.71 -21.87
CA THR A 6 1.09 -16.50 -20.41
C THR A 6 -0.29 -16.60 -19.76
N LEU A 7 -1.33 -16.04 -20.37
CA LEU A 7 -2.71 -16.16 -19.86
C LEU A 7 -3.25 -17.60 -19.92
N ARG A 8 -2.89 -18.36 -20.95
CA ARG A 8 -3.32 -19.77 -21.09
C ARG A 8 -2.63 -20.66 -20.06
N GLU A 9 -1.32 -20.52 -19.89
CA GLU A 9 -0.55 -21.21 -18.84
C GLU A 9 -1.06 -20.83 -17.44
N MET A 10 -1.37 -19.55 -17.20
CA MET A 10 -1.97 -19.11 -15.94
C MET A 10 -3.38 -19.69 -15.73
N SER A 11 -4.21 -19.81 -16.75
CA SER A 11 -5.57 -20.37 -16.64
C SER A 11 -5.56 -21.85 -16.22
N GLU A 12 -4.66 -22.66 -16.77
CA GLU A 12 -4.52 -24.08 -16.39
C GLU A 12 -4.01 -24.22 -14.95
N VAL A 13 -3.03 -23.41 -14.56
CA VAL A 13 -2.51 -23.35 -13.19
C VAL A 13 -3.60 -22.90 -12.21
N TRP A 14 -4.46 -21.96 -12.60
CA TRP A 14 -5.52 -21.44 -11.73
C TRP A 14 -6.68 -22.44 -11.59
N SER A 15 -6.98 -23.24 -12.62
CA SER A 15 -7.91 -24.37 -12.51
C SER A 15 -7.42 -25.39 -11.48
N LEU A 16 -6.12 -25.71 -11.49
CA LEU A 16 -5.50 -26.64 -10.54
C LEU A 16 -5.64 -26.19 -9.09
N PHE A 17 -5.51 -24.88 -8.82
CA PHE A 17 -5.67 -24.32 -7.47
C PHE A 17 -7.13 -24.04 -7.06
N GLY A 18 -8.05 -23.96 -8.02
CA GLY A 18 -9.47 -23.73 -7.76
C GLY A 18 -10.13 -24.91 -7.06
N ASP A 19 -9.78 -26.13 -7.48
CA ASP A 19 -10.42 -27.36 -6.99
C ASP A 19 -9.78 -27.92 -5.71
N MET A 20 -8.64 -27.37 -5.27
CA MET A 20 -7.97 -27.81 -4.04
C MET A 20 -8.63 -27.23 -2.77
N PRO A 21 -8.79 -28.02 -1.70
CA PRO A 21 -9.36 -27.56 -0.43
C PRO A 21 -8.38 -26.65 0.34
N ASP A 22 -8.89 -25.85 1.28
CA ASP A 22 -8.10 -24.86 2.02
C ASP A 22 -7.03 -25.47 2.94
N ASP A 23 -7.25 -26.69 3.42
CA ASP A 23 -6.31 -27.45 4.25
C ASP A 23 -5.22 -28.16 3.43
N ALA A 24 -5.25 -28.04 2.09
CA ALA A 24 -4.21 -28.57 1.23
C ALA A 24 -2.86 -27.94 1.57
N THR A 25 -1.90 -28.80 1.91
CA THR A 25 -0.53 -28.39 2.20
C THR A 25 0.29 -28.36 0.91
N ILE A 26 0.85 -27.18 0.59
CA ILE A 26 1.65 -26.98 -0.62
C ILE A 26 3.07 -26.52 -0.31
N GLY A 27 4.01 -26.95 -1.15
CA GLY A 27 5.42 -26.60 -1.05
C GLY A 27 5.71 -25.16 -1.52
N VAL A 28 6.93 -24.70 -1.23
CA VAL A 28 7.36 -23.31 -1.50
C VAL A 28 7.21 -22.90 -2.96
N ASP A 29 7.55 -23.79 -3.91
CA ASP A 29 7.51 -23.46 -5.34
C ASP A 29 6.08 -23.23 -5.83
N LEU A 30 5.14 -24.09 -5.42
CA LEU A 30 3.72 -23.94 -5.74
C LEU A 30 3.09 -22.74 -5.03
N ALA A 31 3.50 -22.43 -3.80
CA ALA A 31 3.06 -21.24 -3.09
C ALA A 31 3.53 -19.95 -3.78
N ALA A 32 4.79 -19.91 -4.24
CA ALA A 32 5.34 -18.79 -4.99
C ALA A 32 4.60 -18.58 -6.33
N LEU A 33 4.34 -19.68 -7.04
CA LEU A 33 3.54 -19.67 -8.27
C LEU A 33 2.12 -19.17 -8.03
N TYR A 34 1.44 -19.66 -6.99
CA TYR A 34 0.09 -19.26 -6.63
C TYR A 34 -0.04 -17.75 -6.33
N LEU A 35 0.97 -17.18 -5.65
CA LEU A 35 1.03 -15.76 -5.32
C LEU A 35 1.57 -14.87 -6.46
N GLY A 36 2.07 -15.47 -7.54
CA GLY A 36 2.65 -14.74 -8.67
C GLY A 36 3.96 -14.01 -8.31
N VAL A 37 4.77 -14.57 -7.41
CA VAL A 37 6.06 -14.00 -6.99
C VAL A 37 7.20 -15.01 -7.11
N SER A 38 8.45 -14.55 -7.11
CA SER A 38 9.59 -15.47 -7.08
C SER A 38 9.73 -16.19 -5.73
N VAL A 39 10.28 -17.41 -5.74
CA VAL A 39 10.64 -18.17 -4.52
C VAL A 39 11.53 -17.34 -3.59
N LYS A 40 12.45 -16.55 -4.15
CA LYS A 40 13.33 -15.63 -3.42
C LYS A 40 12.54 -14.50 -2.73
N THR A 41 11.54 -13.93 -3.42
CA THR A 41 10.63 -12.92 -2.85
C THR A 41 9.82 -13.51 -1.71
N LEU A 42 9.27 -14.72 -1.89
CA LEU A 42 8.51 -15.41 -0.84
C LEU A 42 9.39 -15.76 0.37
N ALA A 43 10.65 -16.14 0.15
CA ALA A 43 11.61 -16.33 1.23
C ALA A 43 11.91 -15.03 2.00
N ARG A 44 12.06 -13.91 1.30
CA ARG A 44 12.23 -12.58 1.93
C ARG A 44 11.01 -12.18 2.75
N TYR A 45 9.79 -12.40 2.25
CA TYR A 45 8.57 -12.13 3.01
C TYR A 45 8.52 -12.92 4.32
N ARG A 46 8.90 -14.20 4.31
CA ARG A 46 9.02 -14.99 5.54
C ARG A 46 10.06 -14.41 6.51
N GLN A 47 11.24 -14.03 6.01
CA GLN A 47 12.32 -13.49 6.85
C GLN A 47 11.92 -12.18 7.55
N ASN A 48 11.13 -11.35 6.88
CA ASN A 48 10.70 -10.05 7.39
C ASN A 48 9.41 -10.11 8.23
N GLY A 49 8.71 -11.25 8.26
CA GLY A 49 7.40 -11.37 8.91
C GLY A 49 6.22 -10.81 8.09
N ASP A 50 6.46 -10.43 6.83
CA ASP A 50 5.44 -9.84 5.94
C ASP A 50 4.74 -10.89 5.04
N GLY A 51 5.11 -12.16 5.18
CA GLY A 51 4.62 -13.26 4.34
C GLY A 51 3.38 -13.97 4.89
N PRO A 52 2.75 -14.82 4.06
CA PRO A 52 1.70 -15.70 4.54
C PRO A 52 2.22 -16.65 5.64
N PRO A 53 1.34 -17.07 6.58
CA PRO A 53 1.66 -18.11 7.55
C PRO A 53 2.21 -19.36 6.87
N TYR A 54 3.17 -20.01 7.51
CA TYR A 54 3.80 -21.22 7.00
C TYR A 54 3.90 -22.28 8.09
N VAL A 55 3.89 -23.54 7.67
CA VAL A 55 4.07 -24.71 8.51
C VAL A 55 5.51 -25.20 8.36
N GLN A 56 6.16 -25.40 9.50
CA GLN A 56 7.48 -26.01 9.57
C GLN A 56 7.40 -27.17 10.57
N TYR A 57 7.53 -28.40 10.07
CA TYR A 57 7.47 -29.59 10.90
C TYR A 57 8.79 -29.76 11.66
N GLN A 58 8.73 -29.55 12.98
CA GLN A 58 9.85 -29.85 13.86
C GLN A 58 9.94 -31.36 14.07
N SER A 59 11.01 -31.99 13.59
CA SER A 59 11.36 -33.34 14.04
C SER A 59 11.89 -33.24 15.46
N SER A 60 11.31 -33.98 16.42
CA SER A 60 11.61 -33.96 17.86
C SER A 60 13.09 -34.16 18.22
N GLU A 61 13.92 -34.65 17.29
CA GLU A 61 15.32 -35.02 17.52
C GLU A 61 16.34 -34.24 16.66
N SER A 62 15.93 -33.29 15.81
CA SER A 62 16.89 -32.54 14.97
C SER A 62 16.89 -31.04 15.25
N LYS A 63 18.07 -30.52 15.58
CA LYS A 63 18.40 -29.07 15.60
C LYS A 63 18.75 -28.54 14.21
N ALA A 64 18.33 -29.23 13.15
CA ALA A 64 18.69 -28.88 11.78
C ALA A 64 17.94 -27.62 11.34
N ARG A 65 18.69 -26.57 10.99
CA ARG A 65 18.17 -25.25 10.61
C ARG A 65 17.36 -25.25 9.31
N ASN A 66 17.53 -26.26 8.45
CA ASN A 66 16.96 -26.34 7.10
C ASN A 66 15.76 -27.31 7.04
N GLN A 67 14.74 -27.08 7.85
CA GLN A 67 13.50 -27.86 7.73
C GLN A 67 12.65 -27.36 6.55
N ARG A 68 11.89 -28.27 5.95
CA ARG A 68 11.01 -27.95 4.83
C ARG A 68 9.90 -27.00 5.29
N VAL A 69 9.68 -25.96 4.50
CA VAL A 69 8.63 -24.96 4.69
C VAL A 69 7.47 -25.32 3.77
N ASN A 70 6.28 -25.41 4.34
CA ASN A 70 5.03 -25.63 3.60
C ASN A 70 4.00 -24.55 3.93
N TYR A 71 2.95 -24.45 3.15
CA TYR A 71 1.86 -23.49 3.32
C TYR A 71 0.52 -24.20 3.22
N LEU A 72 -0.47 -23.73 3.97
CA LEU A 72 -1.86 -24.11 3.73
C LEU A 72 -2.43 -23.21 2.62
N LEU A 73 -3.19 -23.81 1.70
CA LEU A 73 -3.77 -23.07 0.59
C LEU A 73 -4.76 -22.00 1.08
N GLY A 74 -5.50 -22.27 2.16
CA GLY A 74 -6.40 -21.31 2.82
C GLY A 74 -5.66 -20.06 3.34
N ASP A 75 -4.50 -20.24 3.95
CA ASP A 75 -3.68 -19.11 4.44
C ASP A 75 -3.14 -18.27 3.29
N LEU A 76 -2.76 -18.91 2.18
CA LEU A 76 -2.32 -18.22 0.96
C LEU A 76 -3.47 -17.43 0.32
N ARG A 77 -4.68 -18.02 0.27
CA ARG A 77 -5.90 -17.35 -0.21
C ARG A 77 -6.22 -16.13 0.66
N ALA A 78 -6.22 -16.29 1.98
CA ALA A 78 -6.48 -15.21 2.93
C ALA A 78 -5.44 -14.10 2.82
N TRP A 79 -4.15 -14.43 2.78
CA TRP A 79 -3.08 -13.46 2.62
C TRP A 79 -3.21 -12.71 1.29
N ARG A 80 -3.41 -13.42 0.16
CA ARG A 80 -3.60 -12.81 -1.16
C ARG A 80 -4.78 -11.84 -1.16
N ASN A 81 -5.92 -12.26 -0.61
CA ASN A 81 -7.13 -11.44 -0.56
C ASN A 81 -6.95 -10.18 0.30
N ASN A 82 -6.28 -10.29 1.44
CA ASN A 82 -5.97 -9.16 2.32
C ASN A 82 -4.95 -8.18 1.71
N HIS A 83 -4.14 -8.63 0.75
CA HIS A 83 -3.17 -7.81 0.03
C HIS A 83 -3.67 -7.33 -1.33
N ARG A 84 -4.96 -7.52 -1.64
CA ARG A 84 -5.58 -6.94 -2.84
C ARG A 84 -5.70 -5.43 -2.65
N VAL A 85 -5.16 -4.71 -3.63
CA VAL A 85 -5.27 -3.26 -3.72
C VAL A 85 -6.05 -2.94 -5.00
N SER A 86 -7.10 -2.14 -4.87
CA SER A 86 -8.00 -1.75 -5.95
C SER A 86 -7.46 -0.60 -6.81
N GLY A 87 -6.31 -0.02 -6.42
CA GLY A 87 -5.65 1.05 -7.16
C GLY A 87 -4.26 1.37 -6.59
N THR A 88 -3.49 2.15 -7.34
CA THR A 88 -2.12 2.59 -7.00
C THR A 88 -2.06 3.37 -5.68
N MET A 89 -3.07 4.19 -5.40
CA MET A 89 -3.19 4.95 -4.14
C MET A 89 -3.40 4.05 -2.92
N GLN A 90 -4.25 3.02 -3.03
CA GLN A 90 -4.41 2.02 -1.96
C GLN A 90 -3.13 1.18 -1.81
N ALA A 91 -2.43 0.90 -2.92
CA ALA A 91 -1.13 0.23 -2.89
C ALA A 91 -0.05 1.05 -2.17
N ALA A 92 -0.06 2.37 -2.33
CA ALA A 92 0.81 3.27 -1.57
C ALA A 92 0.42 3.31 -0.08
N GLN A 93 -0.88 3.35 0.24
CA GLN A 93 -1.38 3.29 1.61
C GLN A 93 -0.96 2.03 2.35
N VAL A 94 -1.16 0.85 1.74
CA VAL A 94 -0.80 -0.44 2.32
C VAL A 94 0.72 -0.59 2.50
N ARG A 95 1.53 0.06 1.66
CA ARG A 95 3.00 0.06 1.76
C ARG A 95 3.57 1.08 2.75
N GLY A 96 2.72 1.80 3.49
CA GLY A 96 3.17 2.90 4.35
C GLY A 96 3.75 4.08 3.57
N LEU A 97 3.50 4.14 2.26
CA LEU A 97 3.88 5.23 1.36
C LEU A 97 2.78 6.28 1.20
N ALA A 98 1.62 6.07 1.83
CA ALA A 98 0.62 7.12 1.92
C ALA A 98 0.81 7.95 3.17
N PHE A 99 0.34 9.19 3.04
CA PHE A 99 0.45 10.30 3.96
C PHE A 99 0.15 9.93 5.44
N THR A 100 1.16 9.43 6.14
CA THR A 100 1.11 9.02 7.55
C THR A 100 1.78 10.04 8.44
N SER A 101 2.58 10.93 7.85
CA SER A 101 3.33 12.00 8.49
C SER A 101 3.03 13.34 7.83
N LEU A 102 3.23 14.44 8.56
CA LEU A 102 3.09 15.78 8.00
C LEU A 102 4.06 16.00 6.84
N SER A 103 5.24 15.37 6.89
CA SER A 103 6.24 15.41 5.81
C SER A 103 5.70 14.90 4.48
N ASP A 104 4.76 13.94 4.47
CA ASP A 104 4.21 13.43 3.22
C ASP A 104 3.38 14.49 2.48
N PHE A 105 2.79 15.45 3.21
CA PHE A 105 2.04 16.57 2.63
C PHE A 105 2.93 17.75 2.24
N THR A 106 4.13 17.85 2.81
CA THR A 106 5.09 18.94 2.54
C THR A 106 6.18 18.52 1.53
N CYS A 107 6.32 17.23 1.25
CA CYS A 107 7.20 16.74 0.18
C CYS A 107 6.61 17.06 -1.20
N PRO A 108 7.45 17.50 -2.17
CA PRO A 108 7.00 17.73 -3.54
C PRO A 108 6.44 16.46 -4.20
N GLN A 109 5.26 16.60 -4.82
CA GLN A 109 4.53 15.57 -5.56
C GLN A 109 4.21 16.07 -6.97
N PRO A 110 4.06 15.16 -7.96
CA PRO A 110 3.85 15.54 -9.34
C PRO A 110 2.37 15.88 -9.64
N PHE A 111 2.13 17.06 -10.21
CA PHE A 111 0.83 17.52 -10.67
C PHE A 111 0.86 17.91 -12.14
N TRP A 112 -0.18 17.51 -12.87
CA TRP A 112 -0.43 18.03 -14.21
C TRP A 112 -1.04 19.42 -14.13
N THR A 113 -0.60 20.28 -15.03
CA THR A 113 -1.08 21.65 -15.18
C THR A 113 -1.42 21.92 -16.63
N ILE A 114 -2.22 22.97 -16.85
CA ILE A 114 -2.53 23.48 -18.18
C ILE A 114 -2.21 24.98 -18.24
N SER A 115 -2.15 25.53 -19.45
CA SER A 115 -1.97 26.97 -19.69
C SER A 115 -0.66 27.50 -19.08
N ASN A 116 0.46 26.83 -19.38
CA ASN A 116 1.79 27.16 -18.86
C ASN A 116 1.89 27.17 -17.32
N GLY A 117 1.22 26.22 -16.65
CA GLY A 117 1.32 26.09 -15.19
C GLY A 117 0.37 26.97 -14.39
N ARG A 118 -0.61 27.63 -15.03
CA ARG A 118 -1.55 28.52 -14.33
C ARG A 118 -2.55 27.77 -13.46
N ALA A 119 -3.05 26.62 -13.93
CA ALA A 119 -4.05 25.84 -13.21
C ALA A 119 -3.67 24.36 -13.14
N ILE A 120 -3.91 23.75 -11.99
CA ILE A 120 -3.72 22.33 -11.74
C ILE A 120 -4.90 21.55 -12.32
N VAL A 121 -4.60 20.56 -13.14
CA VAL A 121 -5.57 19.61 -13.72
C VAL A 121 -5.83 18.47 -12.73
N GLY A 122 -4.78 17.97 -12.10
CA GLY A 122 -4.87 16.87 -11.15
C GLY A 122 -3.50 16.28 -10.82
N HIS A 123 -3.48 15.35 -9.86
CA HIS A 123 -2.26 14.66 -9.48
C HIS A 123 -1.85 13.62 -10.53
N ALA A 124 -0.55 13.57 -10.87
CA ALA A 124 -0.07 12.77 -12.01
C ALA A 124 -0.27 11.26 -11.87
N LEU A 125 -0.39 10.76 -10.63
CA LEU A 125 -0.65 9.35 -10.34
C LEU A 125 -2.14 8.97 -10.22
N ARG A 126 -3.06 9.95 -10.35
CA ARG A 126 -4.51 9.69 -10.32
C ARG A 126 -5.16 9.69 -11.69
N VAL A 127 -4.49 10.23 -12.71
CA VAL A 127 -4.99 10.15 -14.08
C VAL A 127 -4.89 8.73 -14.59
N THR A 128 -5.88 8.32 -15.39
CA THR A 128 -5.83 7.05 -16.13
C THR A 128 -4.71 7.08 -17.16
N ASP A 129 -4.21 5.91 -17.56
CA ASP A 129 -3.16 5.75 -18.58
C ASP A 129 -3.47 6.48 -19.90
N ASP A 130 -4.75 6.55 -20.30
CA ASP A 130 -5.17 7.21 -21.54
C ASP A 130 -4.97 8.73 -21.44
N TYR A 131 -5.51 9.36 -20.40
CA TYR A 131 -5.28 10.79 -20.13
C TYR A 131 -3.80 11.12 -19.89
N PHE A 132 -3.05 10.24 -19.21
CA PHE A 132 -1.61 10.43 -19.01
C PHE A 132 -0.86 10.55 -20.35
N LYS A 133 -1.16 9.65 -21.31
CA LYS A 133 -0.56 9.69 -22.66
C LYS A 133 -0.97 10.94 -23.44
N ILE A 134 -2.19 11.43 -23.25
CA ILE A 134 -2.67 12.67 -23.88
C ILE A 134 -1.86 13.85 -23.33
N TYR A 135 -1.80 14.01 -22.00
CA TYR A 135 -1.08 15.12 -21.36
C TYR A 135 0.42 15.10 -21.65
N MET A 136 1.01 13.93 -21.85
CA MET A 136 2.42 13.82 -22.22
C MET A 136 2.70 14.32 -23.65
N LYS A 137 1.74 14.19 -24.58
CA LYS A 137 1.91 14.53 -26.00
C LYS A 137 1.54 15.97 -26.32
N ASP A 138 0.64 16.55 -25.54
CA ASP A 138 0.10 17.89 -25.75
C ASP A 138 0.97 18.93 -25.00
N SER A 139 1.49 19.90 -25.76
CA SER A 139 2.38 20.95 -25.24
C SER A 139 1.69 21.93 -24.29
N ASP A 140 0.36 21.98 -24.29
CA ASP A 140 -0.39 22.86 -23.38
C ASP A 140 -0.37 22.34 -21.93
N TYR A 141 -0.03 21.06 -21.75
CA TYR A 141 0.08 20.41 -20.45
C TYR A 141 1.53 20.40 -19.95
N GLY A 142 1.69 20.71 -18.66
CA GLY A 142 2.99 20.73 -17.99
C GLY A 142 2.96 19.90 -16.72
N LEU A 143 4.10 19.34 -16.35
CA LEU A 143 4.28 18.65 -15.07
C LEU A 143 5.03 19.57 -14.09
N ILE A 144 4.41 19.85 -12.95
CA ILE A 144 5.05 20.61 -11.86
C ILE A 144 5.16 19.74 -10.61
N TRP A 145 6.14 20.08 -9.77
CA TRP A 145 6.36 19.41 -8.49
C TRP A 145 6.06 20.40 -7.38
N LEU A 146 5.01 20.12 -6.62
CA LEU A 146 4.55 20.95 -5.50
C LEU A 146 4.21 20.06 -4.32
N SER A 147 4.35 20.58 -3.11
CA SER A 147 3.73 19.93 -1.95
C SER A 147 2.20 20.00 -2.06
N ILE A 148 1.47 19.16 -1.32
CA ILE A 148 0.00 19.19 -1.34
C ILE A 148 -0.51 20.52 -0.77
N GLU A 149 0.13 21.05 0.26
CA GLU A 149 -0.23 22.36 0.82
C GLU A 149 -0.07 23.48 -0.22
N GLU A 150 1.02 23.49 -0.98
CA GLU A 150 1.25 24.47 -2.05
C GLU A 150 0.27 24.29 -3.20
N ALA A 151 0.00 23.05 -3.59
CA ALA A 151 -0.96 22.73 -4.65
C ALA A 151 -2.38 23.20 -4.29
N LEU A 152 -2.79 23.08 -3.02
CA LEU A 152 -4.11 23.53 -2.56
C LEU A 152 -4.28 25.06 -2.58
N LEU A 153 -3.18 25.82 -2.63
CA LEU A 153 -3.15 27.28 -2.77
C LEU A 153 -3.15 27.76 -4.22
N LYS A 154 -3.00 26.86 -5.20
CA LYS A 154 -3.08 27.17 -6.63
C LYS A 154 -4.50 27.11 -7.15
N ASP A 155 -4.71 27.64 -8.35
CA ASP A 155 -5.94 27.44 -9.11
C ASP A 155 -6.04 25.99 -9.59
N TRP A 156 -7.26 25.44 -9.58
CA TRP A 156 -7.56 24.11 -10.09
C TRP A 156 -8.59 24.20 -11.20
N VAL A 157 -8.40 23.39 -12.24
CA VAL A 157 -9.37 23.28 -13.34
C VAL A 157 -10.66 22.61 -12.84
N TRP A 158 -10.52 21.56 -12.01
CA TRP A 158 -11.64 20.75 -11.55
C TRP A 158 -11.76 20.79 -10.02
N ALA A 159 -12.88 21.31 -9.53
CA ALA A 159 -13.17 21.40 -8.10
C ALA A 159 -13.20 20.02 -7.43
N ASP A 160 -13.77 19.01 -8.08
CA ASP A 160 -13.88 17.65 -7.55
C ASP A 160 -12.51 16.99 -7.34
N GLU A 161 -11.56 17.23 -8.25
CA GLU A 161 -10.19 16.73 -8.10
C GLU A 161 -9.46 17.44 -6.95
N ARG A 162 -9.67 18.76 -6.81
CA ARG A 162 -9.12 19.53 -5.68
C ARG A 162 -9.70 19.04 -4.35
N GLU A 163 -10.99 18.74 -4.30
CA GLU A 163 -11.71 18.35 -3.09
C GLU A 163 -11.11 17.10 -2.46
N ILE A 164 -10.64 16.15 -3.27
CA ILE A 164 -10.01 14.92 -2.77
C ILE A 164 -8.76 15.22 -1.94
N TRP A 165 -7.93 16.15 -2.40
CA TRP A 165 -6.73 16.58 -1.68
C TRP A 165 -7.08 17.44 -0.48
N HIS A 166 -8.06 18.34 -0.62
CA HIS A 166 -8.55 19.18 0.47
C HIS A 166 -9.08 18.34 1.64
N SER A 167 -10.02 17.43 1.37
CA SER A 167 -10.62 16.54 2.36
C SER A 167 -9.58 15.66 3.03
N THR A 168 -8.61 15.14 2.26
CA THR A 168 -7.52 14.31 2.80
C THR A 168 -6.62 15.13 3.74
N PHE A 169 -6.23 16.34 3.35
CA PHE A 169 -5.38 17.23 4.15
C PHE A 169 -6.08 17.67 5.44
N VAL A 170 -7.33 18.12 5.35
CA VAL A 170 -8.13 18.54 6.51
C VAL A 170 -8.34 17.39 7.49
N LYS A 171 -8.67 16.19 7.00
CA LYS A 171 -8.85 15.00 7.84
C LYS A 171 -7.55 14.66 8.59
N PHE A 172 -6.41 14.77 7.93
CA PHE A 172 -5.11 14.53 8.54
C PHE A 172 -4.78 15.56 9.64
N LEU A 173 -4.94 16.86 9.34
CA LEU A 173 -4.70 17.94 10.32
C LEU A 173 -5.59 17.82 11.55
N LYS A 174 -6.89 17.53 11.36
CA LYS A 174 -7.82 17.28 12.48
C LYS A 174 -7.34 16.15 13.38
N ARG A 175 -6.78 15.06 12.80
CA ARG A 175 -6.23 13.95 13.58
C ARG A 175 -4.98 14.36 14.36
N MET A 176 -4.10 15.17 13.77
CA MET A 176 -2.92 15.69 14.47
C MET A 176 -3.31 16.57 15.68
N ILE A 177 -4.27 17.48 15.48
CA ILE A 177 -4.78 18.35 16.55
C ILE A 177 -5.35 17.51 17.69
N LEU A 178 -6.22 16.55 17.37
CA LEU A 178 -6.85 15.69 18.37
C LEU A 178 -5.80 14.89 19.16
N ASN A 179 -4.84 14.27 18.47
CA ASN A 179 -3.77 13.51 19.12
C ASN A 179 -2.95 14.40 20.08
N SER A 180 -2.62 15.62 19.68
CA SER A 180 -1.87 16.56 20.52
C SER A 180 -2.65 16.92 21.79
N ILE A 181 -3.95 17.19 21.67
CA ILE A 181 -4.83 17.47 22.81
C ILE A 181 -4.86 16.27 23.76
N THR A 182 -5.15 15.07 23.24
CA THR A 182 -5.22 13.85 24.04
C THR A 182 -3.90 13.52 24.73
N MET A 183 -2.75 13.79 24.10
CA MET A 183 -1.43 13.60 24.72
C MET A 183 -1.20 14.58 25.88
N GLN A 184 -1.66 15.82 25.77
CA GLN A 184 -1.59 16.81 26.84
C GLN A 184 -2.48 16.41 28.03
N GLU A 185 -3.74 16.05 27.78
CA GLU A 185 -4.66 15.57 28.81
C GLU A 185 -4.10 14.35 29.54
N LYS A 186 -3.55 13.38 28.79
CA LYS A 186 -2.88 12.21 29.36
C LYS A 186 -1.70 12.61 30.24
N HIS A 187 -0.91 13.61 29.84
CA HIS A 187 0.22 14.09 30.63
C HIS A 187 -0.25 14.69 31.96
N GLU A 188 -1.30 15.50 31.93
CA GLU A 188 -1.89 16.14 33.12
C GLU A 188 -2.46 15.11 34.09
N ILE A 189 -3.22 14.12 33.60
CA ILE A 189 -3.74 13.01 34.42
C ILE A 189 -2.59 12.23 35.08
N ASN A 190 -1.55 11.88 34.31
CA ASN A 190 -0.41 11.16 34.85
C ASN A 190 0.35 11.97 35.92
N LYS A 191 0.43 13.29 35.75
CA LYS A 191 1.02 14.19 36.75
C LYS A 191 0.18 14.21 38.03
N PHE A 192 -1.14 14.33 37.91
CA PHE A 192 -2.05 14.30 39.06
C PHE A 192 -1.95 12.97 39.82
N LEU A 193 -1.98 11.84 39.12
CA LEU A 193 -1.90 10.50 39.74
C LEU A 193 -0.57 10.29 40.47
N LYS A 194 0.56 10.73 39.92
CA LYS A 194 1.85 10.67 40.59
C LYS A 194 1.85 11.47 41.89
N ASN A 195 1.38 12.71 41.84
CA ASN A 195 1.32 13.57 43.03
C ASN A 195 0.40 12.99 44.12
N SER A 196 -0.65 12.25 43.75
CA SER A 196 -1.56 11.61 44.71
C SER A 196 -1.01 10.34 45.38
N LEU A 197 0.05 9.74 44.81
CA LEU A 197 0.71 8.55 45.37
C LEU A 197 1.89 8.91 46.29
N GLU A 198 2.32 10.17 46.28
CA GLU A 198 3.42 10.71 47.11
C GLU A 198 2.91 11.41 48.40
N LEU A 199 1.59 11.44 48.62
CA LEU A 199 0.90 11.91 49.83
C LEU A 199 0.40 10.72 50.66
#